data_AF-A0A4P6BN31-F1
#
_entry.id   AF-A0A4P6BN31-F1
#
_cell.length_a   1.000
_cell.length_b   1.000
_cell.length_c   1.000
_cell.angle_alpha   90.00
_cell.angle_beta   90.00
_cell.angle_gamma   90.00
#
_symmetry.space_group_name_H-M   'P 1'
#
loop_
_entity.id
_entity.type
_entity.pdbx_description
1 polymer ?
#
loop_
_entity_poly.entity_id
_entity_poly.type
_entity_poly.pdbx_seq_one_letter_code
_entity_poly.pdbx_strand_id
1 'polypeptide(L)'
;MKEECIFASLLRLPGVSRVNAVRSQGSVKHFNVTYVFPARWLDDGRLAALLRAWPFCNVAAGPDGGPASVEFLVRPNEADTFMARVGGTLAGLLAEGGYSGDTPDDATFILEFDATVPPECRDEMQAALRASDRIEWSGRSAAVTLAGCRDAAAAGKRLVAVAEKHGLKVRFAVRRAELRDGSAAADR
;
A
#
# COMPACT_ATOMS: atom_id res chain seq x y z
N MET A 1 -10.25 6.51 15.64
CA MET A 1 -10.93 7.23 14.54
C MET A 1 -10.00 8.08 13.66
N LYS A 2 -9.38 9.20 14.11
CA LYS A 2 -8.52 10.01 13.21
C LYS A 2 -7.27 9.27 12.69
N GLU A 3 -6.59 8.50 13.55
CA GLU A 3 -5.39 7.74 13.18
C GLU A 3 -5.68 6.58 12.21
N GLU A 4 -6.84 5.92 12.35
CA GLU A 4 -7.25 4.82 11.45
C GLU A 4 -7.57 5.34 10.06
N CYS A 5 -8.25 6.50 9.97
CA CYS A 5 -8.48 7.16 8.69
C CYS A 5 -7.16 7.55 8.02
N ILE A 6 -6.19 8.08 8.77
CA ILE A 6 -4.87 8.43 8.22
C ILE A 6 -4.17 7.17 7.70
N PHE A 7 -4.10 6.11 8.49
CA PHE A 7 -3.46 4.86 8.10
C PHE A 7 -4.09 4.28 6.82
N ALA A 8 -5.43 4.24 6.75
CA ALA A 8 -6.15 3.77 5.56
C ALA A 8 -5.86 4.65 4.32
N SER A 9 -5.80 5.97 4.47
CA SER A 9 -5.44 6.88 3.38
C SER A 9 -4.00 6.70 2.90
N LEU A 10 -3.05 6.51 3.82
CA LEU A 10 -1.65 6.25 3.50
C LEU A 10 -1.48 4.92 2.75
N LEU A 11 -2.19 3.86 3.15
CA LEU A 11 -2.18 2.57 2.45
C LEU A 11 -2.73 2.67 1.01
N ARG A 12 -3.64 3.62 0.77
CA ARG A 12 -4.25 3.86 -0.55
C ARG A 12 -3.35 4.64 -1.50
N LEU A 13 -2.23 5.21 -1.03
CA LEU A 13 -1.32 5.93 -1.92
C LEU A 13 -0.72 4.97 -2.98
N PRO A 14 -0.57 5.43 -4.24
CA PRO A 14 0.00 4.62 -5.31
C PRO A 14 1.42 4.15 -4.98
N GLY A 15 1.66 2.84 -5.09
CA GLY A 15 2.97 2.22 -4.88
C GLY A 15 3.42 2.05 -3.44
N VAL A 16 2.61 2.42 -2.43
CA VAL A 16 2.92 2.10 -1.04
C VAL A 16 2.94 0.60 -0.84
N SER A 17 4.09 0.06 -0.44
CA SER A 17 4.26 -1.37 -0.15
C SER A 17 3.85 -1.73 1.27
N ARG A 18 3.99 -0.80 2.22
CA ARG A 18 3.64 -1.00 3.63
C ARG A 18 3.36 0.32 4.34
N VAL A 19 2.45 0.29 5.31
CA VAL A 19 2.33 1.33 6.33
C VAL A 19 2.39 0.68 7.71
N ASN A 20 3.25 1.18 8.59
CA ASN A 20 3.29 0.76 9.99
C ASN A 20 3.03 1.94 10.91
N ALA A 21 2.20 1.77 11.93
CA ALA A 21 1.92 2.82 12.92
C ALA A 21 2.81 2.64 14.15
N VAL A 22 3.76 3.56 14.35
CA VAL A 22 4.64 3.54 15.52
C VAL A 22 3.96 4.26 16.68
N ARG A 23 3.68 3.52 17.76
CA ARG A 23 2.95 4.01 18.93
C ARG A 23 3.85 4.19 20.14
N SER A 24 3.49 5.15 20.98
CA SER A 24 4.07 5.33 22.32
C SER A 24 2.96 5.77 23.26
N GLN A 25 2.82 5.07 24.39
CA GLN A 25 1.75 5.28 25.38
C GLN A 25 0.35 5.26 24.76
N GLY A 26 0.11 4.37 23.79
CA GLY A 26 -1.20 4.21 23.14
C GLY A 26 -1.47 5.13 21.95
N SER A 27 -0.75 6.26 21.82
CA SER A 27 -0.91 7.20 20.71
C SER A 27 0.08 6.94 19.57
N VAL A 28 -0.33 7.16 18.32
CA VAL A 28 0.58 7.10 17.16
C VAL A 28 1.51 8.32 17.18
N LYS A 29 2.82 8.07 17.17
CA LYS A 29 3.84 9.11 17.04
C LYS A 29 4.10 9.44 15.57
N HIS A 30 4.19 8.41 14.74
CA HIS A 30 4.35 8.55 13.30
C HIS A 30 3.95 7.24 12.60
N PHE A 31 3.74 7.34 11.30
CA PHE A 31 3.59 6.23 10.38
C PHE A 31 4.88 6.07 9.59
N ASN A 32 5.34 4.83 9.45
CA ASN A 32 6.37 4.46 8.48
C ASN A 32 5.66 4.07 7.19
N VAL A 33 5.81 4.85 6.12
CA VAL A 33 5.24 4.58 4.81
C VAL A 33 6.35 4.08 3.90
N THR A 34 6.37 2.79 3.64
CA THR A 34 7.42 2.13 2.85
C THR A 34 6.98 1.99 1.40
N TYR A 35 7.86 2.38 0.50
CA TYR A 35 7.81 2.08 -0.92
C TYR A 35 8.98 1.17 -1.27
N VAL A 36 8.72 0.16 -2.09
CA VAL A 36 9.75 -0.69 -2.68
C VAL A 36 9.74 -0.44 -4.18
N PHE A 37 10.93 -0.26 -4.74
CA PHE A 37 11.17 0.02 -6.15
C PHE A 37 12.14 -1.02 -6.71
N PRO A 38 11.97 -1.47 -7.96
CA PRO A 38 13.06 -2.13 -8.68
C PRO A 38 14.29 -1.23 -8.69
N ALA A 39 15.49 -1.79 -8.46
CA ALA A 39 16.72 -1.00 -8.39
C ALA A 39 16.92 -0.08 -9.60
N ARG A 40 16.57 -0.59 -10.79
CA ARG A 40 16.64 0.14 -12.07
C ARG A 40 15.69 1.33 -12.19
N TRP A 41 14.69 1.44 -11.32
CA TRP A 41 13.69 2.50 -11.39
C TRP A 41 14.07 3.71 -10.54
N LEU A 42 14.60 3.49 -9.34
CA LEU A 42 14.98 4.54 -8.42
C LEU A 42 16.39 5.04 -8.72
N ASP A 43 16.53 5.81 -9.80
CA ASP A 43 17.76 6.56 -10.08
C ASP A 43 17.92 7.80 -9.17
N ASP A 44 19.11 8.40 -9.20
CA ASP A 44 19.45 9.57 -8.39
C ASP A 44 18.49 10.75 -8.60
N GLY A 45 17.96 10.93 -9.81
CA GLY A 45 17.02 12.00 -10.15
C GLY A 45 15.66 11.80 -9.48
N ARG A 46 15.11 10.59 -9.58
CA ARG A 46 13.85 10.22 -8.92
C ARG A 46 13.99 10.22 -7.40
N LEU A 47 15.11 9.71 -6.88
CA LEU A 47 15.39 9.75 -5.45
C LEU A 47 15.47 11.19 -4.94
N ALA A 48 16.19 12.07 -5.64
CA ALA A 48 16.28 13.48 -5.27
C ALA A 48 14.91 14.18 -5.31
N ALA A 49 14.04 13.84 -6.28
CA ALA A 49 12.68 14.36 -6.32
C ALA A 49 11.86 13.94 -5.10
N LEU A 50 11.95 12.67 -4.70
CA LEU A 50 11.30 12.16 -3.50
C LEU A 50 11.80 12.82 -2.21
N LEU A 51 13.12 12.99 -2.09
CA LEU A 51 13.74 13.66 -0.92
C LEU A 51 13.37 15.15 -0.86
N ARG A 52 13.21 15.83 -2.00
CA ARG A 52 12.68 17.20 -2.04
C ARG A 52 11.22 17.27 -1.62
N ALA A 53 10.41 16.29 -2.02
CA ALA A 53 9.00 16.22 -1.65
C ALA A 53 8.83 15.94 -0.14
N TRP A 54 9.65 15.02 0.40
CA TRP A 54 9.67 14.66 1.81
C TRP A 54 11.07 14.19 2.26
N PRO A 55 11.82 15.01 3.03
CA PRO A 55 13.20 14.68 3.39
C PRO A 55 13.30 13.67 4.55
N PHE A 56 12.22 13.45 5.30
CA PHE A 56 12.22 12.56 6.46
C PHE A 56 12.00 11.11 6.03
N CYS A 57 13.06 10.46 5.54
CA CYS A 57 13.00 9.06 5.13
C CYS A 57 14.30 8.30 5.36
N ASN A 58 14.18 6.98 5.38
CA ASN A 58 15.30 6.05 5.29
C ASN A 58 15.30 5.46 3.87
N VAL A 59 16.48 5.39 3.26
CA VAL A 59 16.67 4.77 1.94
C VAL A 59 17.58 3.56 2.14
N ALA A 60 17.14 2.40 1.68
CA ALA A 60 17.95 1.19 1.69
C ALA A 60 18.01 0.62 0.27
N ALA A 61 19.21 0.43 -0.25
CA ALA A 61 19.42 -0.30 -1.50
C ALA A 61 19.43 -1.81 -1.23
N GLY A 62 18.79 -2.60 -2.09
CA GLY A 62 18.86 -4.05 -2.00
C GLY A 62 20.28 -4.54 -2.35
N PRO A 63 20.74 -5.64 -1.73
CA PRO A 63 22.02 -6.25 -2.10
C PRO A 63 22.02 -6.65 -3.58
N ASP A 64 23.19 -6.57 -4.22
CA ASP A 64 23.45 -7.03 -5.59
C ASP A 64 22.53 -6.46 -6.69
N GLY A 65 22.10 -5.20 -6.55
CA GLY A 65 21.16 -4.56 -7.49
C GLY A 65 19.71 -5.01 -7.29
N GLY A 66 19.40 -5.58 -6.12
CA GLY A 66 18.05 -5.90 -5.69
C GLY A 66 17.20 -4.67 -5.36
N PRO A 67 15.88 -4.85 -5.11
CA PRO A 67 14.93 -3.76 -4.93
C PRO A 67 15.39 -2.73 -3.89
N ALA A 68 15.25 -1.45 -4.21
CA ALA A 68 15.50 -0.36 -3.28
C ALA A 68 14.21 -0.06 -2.50
N SER A 69 14.32 0.24 -1.21
CA SER A 69 13.19 0.68 -0.40
C SER A 69 13.39 2.08 0.14
N VAL A 70 12.33 2.89 0.11
CA VAL A 70 12.26 4.20 0.75
C VAL A 70 11.17 4.15 1.81
N GLU A 71 11.54 4.41 3.07
CA GLU A 71 10.62 4.46 4.20
C GLU A 71 10.47 5.90 4.67
N PHE A 72 9.30 6.50 4.46
CA PHE A 72 9.00 7.85 4.93
C PHE A 72 8.42 7.84 6.34
N LEU A 73 8.87 8.78 7.15
CA LEU A 73 8.35 9.03 8.49
C LEU A 73 7.30 10.15 8.40
N VAL A 74 6.05 9.83 8.76
CA VAL A 74 4.91 10.74 8.60
C VAL A 74 4.19 10.91 9.92
N ARG A 75 4.19 12.11 10.51
CA ARG A 75 3.40 12.35 11.72
C ARG A 75 1.90 12.45 11.39
N PRO A 76 0.98 12.12 12.32
CA PRO A 76 -0.45 12.19 12.05
C PRO A 76 -0.96 13.57 11.58
N ASN A 77 -0.36 14.67 12.06
CA ASN A 77 -0.70 16.03 11.66
C ASN A 77 -0.10 16.45 10.30
N GLU A 78 0.80 15.65 9.76
CA GLU A 78 1.53 15.90 8.50
C GLU A 78 0.98 15.06 7.34
N ALA A 79 0.10 14.09 7.63
CA ALA A 79 -0.37 13.10 6.68
C ALA A 79 -0.98 13.71 5.41
N ASP A 80 -1.81 14.75 5.53
CA ASP A 80 -2.42 15.41 4.37
C ASP A 80 -1.38 16.08 3.47
N THR A 81 -0.37 16.71 4.08
CA THR A 81 0.74 17.33 3.34
C THR A 81 1.63 16.27 2.69
N PHE A 82 1.89 15.17 3.38
CA PHE A 82 2.63 14.03 2.84
C PHE A 82 1.91 13.44 1.62
N MET A 83 0.61 13.15 1.74
CA MET A 83 -0.19 12.62 0.64
C MET A 83 -0.19 13.55 -0.57
N ALA A 84 -0.33 14.86 -0.36
CA ALA A 84 -0.29 15.85 -1.44
C ALA A 84 1.08 15.90 -2.13
N ARG A 85 2.17 15.91 -1.36
CA ARG A 85 3.53 16.04 -1.92
C ARG A 85 4.05 14.74 -2.51
N VAL A 86 4.17 13.70 -1.69
CA VAL A 86 4.75 12.42 -2.10
C VAL A 86 3.82 11.67 -3.03
N GLY A 87 2.51 11.68 -2.75
CA GLY A 87 1.52 11.10 -3.66
C GLY A 87 1.53 11.77 -5.02
N GLY A 88 1.61 13.11 -5.07
CA GLY A 88 1.72 13.85 -6.33
C GLY A 88 3.03 13.60 -7.08
N THR A 89 4.16 13.63 -6.38
CA THR A 89 5.48 13.32 -6.97
C THR A 89 5.52 11.90 -7.52
N LEU A 90 5.07 10.91 -6.74
CA LEU A 90 5.03 9.52 -7.20
C LEU A 90 4.07 9.33 -8.37
N ALA A 91 2.87 9.91 -8.34
CA ALA A 91 1.94 9.83 -9.46
C ALA A 91 2.59 10.33 -10.77
N GLY A 92 3.31 11.46 -10.71
CA GLY A 92 4.07 11.97 -11.85
C GLY A 92 5.18 11.02 -12.31
N LEU A 93 6.02 10.56 -11.39
CA LEU A 93 7.14 9.66 -11.71
C LEU A 93 6.68 8.30 -12.24
N LEU A 94 5.56 7.77 -11.74
CA LEU A 94 4.95 6.51 -12.18
C LEU A 94 4.36 6.66 -13.59
N ALA A 95 3.74 7.80 -13.90
CA ALA A 95 3.23 8.11 -15.24
C ALA A 95 4.35 8.20 -16.28
N GLU A 96 5.49 8.80 -15.93
CA GLU A 96 6.65 8.95 -16.82
C GLU A 96 7.45 7.65 -16.99
N GLY A 97 7.51 6.81 -15.94
CA GLY A 97 8.39 5.65 -15.87
C GLY A 97 7.73 4.29 -16.11
N GLY A 98 6.42 4.23 -16.35
CA GLY A 98 5.68 2.99 -16.59
C GLY A 98 5.64 2.01 -15.41
N TYR A 99 6.06 2.43 -14.22
CA TYR A 99 6.06 1.63 -13.00
C TYR A 99 4.69 1.74 -12.31
N SER A 100 4.08 0.62 -11.93
CA SER A 100 2.76 0.59 -11.27
C SER A 100 2.85 0.62 -9.74
N GLY A 101 4.05 0.63 -9.17
CA GLY A 101 4.22 0.53 -7.72
C GLY A 101 4.13 -0.89 -7.16
N ASP A 102 3.84 -1.86 -8.03
CA ASP A 102 4.05 -3.28 -7.77
C ASP A 102 5.39 -3.68 -8.42
N THR A 103 6.17 -4.56 -7.79
CA THR A 103 7.24 -5.23 -8.57
C THR A 103 6.58 -6.02 -9.70
N PRO A 104 7.25 -6.30 -10.83
CA PRO A 104 6.62 -6.90 -12.02
C PRO A 104 5.83 -8.19 -11.76
N ASP A 105 6.11 -8.87 -10.65
CA ASP A 105 5.46 -10.12 -10.26
C ASP A 105 4.53 -9.98 -9.04
N ASP A 106 4.44 -8.81 -8.40
CA ASP A 106 3.59 -8.61 -7.21
C ASP A 106 2.22 -8.04 -7.58
N ALA A 107 1.22 -8.34 -6.76
CA ALA A 107 -0.11 -7.77 -6.91
C ALA A 107 -0.61 -7.25 -5.56
N THR A 108 -0.91 -5.96 -5.49
CA THR A 108 -1.52 -5.35 -4.31
C THR A 108 -3.01 -5.14 -4.51
N PHE A 109 -3.85 -5.51 -3.53
CA PHE A 109 -5.24 -5.08 -3.47
C PHE A 109 -5.68 -4.65 -2.08
N ILE A 110 -6.64 -3.74 -2.05
CA ILE A 110 -7.21 -3.22 -0.81
C ILE A 110 -8.59 -3.83 -0.63
N LEU A 111 -8.80 -4.52 0.50
CA LEU A 111 -10.08 -5.02 0.95
C LEU A 111 -10.69 -4.02 1.92
N GLU A 112 -11.94 -3.60 1.67
CA GLU A 112 -12.73 -2.81 2.62
C GLU A 112 -13.92 -3.62 3.10
N PHE A 113 -14.13 -3.66 4.41
CA PHE A 113 -15.16 -4.45 5.07
C PHE A 113 -16.28 -3.54 5.59
N ASP A 114 -17.49 -4.09 5.68
CA ASP A 114 -18.64 -3.37 6.23
C ASP A 114 -18.56 -3.13 7.74
N ALA A 115 -17.87 -4.01 8.46
CA ALA A 115 -17.62 -3.91 9.89
C ALA A 115 -16.13 -4.10 10.24
N THR A 116 -15.79 -3.86 11.52
CA THR A 116 -14.43 -4.10 12.03
C THR A 116 -14.10 -5.59 11.91
N VAL A 117 -12.93 -5.89 11.35
CA VAL A 117 -12.52 -7.28 11.15
C VAL A 117 -12.10 -7.88 12.50
N PRO A 118 -12.76 -8.95 12.98
CA PRO A 118 -12.44 -9.55 14.26
C PRO A 118 -11.12 -10.35 14.18
N PRO A 119 -10.39 -10.52 15.30
CA PRO A 119 -9.06 -11.15 15.31
C PRO A 119 -9.02 -12.53 14.64
N GLU A 120 -10.00 -13.38 14.91
CA GLU A 120 -10.12 -14.72 14.34
C GLU A 120 -10.19 -14.73 12.81
N CYS A 121 -10.86 -13.73 12.23
CA CYS A 121 -10.94 -13.56 10.79
C CYS A 121 -9.58 -13.09 10.23
N ARG A 122 -8.87 -12.22 10.97
CA ARG A 122 -7.54 -11.76 10.55
C ARG A 122 -6.53 -12.90 10.52
N ASP A 123 -6.55 -13.75 11.54
CA ASP A 123 -5.65 -14.90 11.66
C ASP A 123 -5.93 -15.92 10.54
N GLU A 124 -7.20 -16.20 10.25
CA GLU A 124 -7.59 -17.10 9.17
C GLU A 124 -7.24 -16.53 7.78
N MET A 125 -7.43 -15.22 7.56
CA MET A 125 -6.99 -14.56 6.32
C MET A 125 -5.48 -14.60 6.15
N GLN A 126 -4.72 -14.36 7.23
CA GLN A 126 -3.27 -14.46 7.22
C GLN A 126 -2.79 -15.90 6.94
N ALA A 127 -3.50 -16.91 7.45
CA ALA A 127 -3.21 -18.32 7.19
C ALA A 127 -3.58 -18.76 5.76
N ALA A 128 -4.55 -18.09 5.12
CA ALA A 128 -4.93 -18.33 3.73
C ALA A 128 -3.93 -17.76 2.70
N LEU A 129 -2.95 -16.99 3.16
CA LEU A 129 -1.88 -16.38 2.36
C LEU A 129 -0.61 -17.23 2.38
N ARG A 130 0.20 -17.14 1.31
CA ARG A 130 1.53 -17.78 1.32
C ARG A 130 2.44 -17.01 2.27
N ALA A 131 3.51 -17.66 2.74
CA ALA A 131 4.52 -17.01 3.58
C ALA A 131 5.18 -15.77 2.91
N SER A 132 5.21 -15.73 1.57
CA SER A 132 5.69 -14.59 0.79
C SER A 132 4.68 -13.45 0.65
N ASP A 133 3.41 -13.74 0.87
CA ASP A 133 2.31 -12.77 0.77
C ASP A 133 2.14 -12.04 2.11
N ARG A 134 1.56 -10.85 2.09
CA ARG A 134 1.41 -9.98 3.26
C ARG A 134 0.02 -9.37 3.33
N ILE A 135 -0.48 -9.17 4.54
CA ILE A 135 -1.73 -8.44 4.81
C ILE A 135 -1.51 -7.46 5.97
N GLU A 136 -1.82 -6.19 5.72
CA GLU A 136 -1.68 -5.09 6.67
C GLU A 136 -3.07 -4.54 6.99
N TRP A 137 -3.40 -4.37 8.28
CA TRP A 137 -4.76 -4.09 8.73
C TRP A 137 -4.96 -2.64 9.21
N SER A 138 -6.15 -2.09 8.94
CA SER A 138 -6.61 -0.80 9.44
C SER A 138 -8.10 -0.81 9.76
N GLY A 139 -8.47 -1.23 10.97
CA GLY A 139 -9.86 -1.26 11.43
C GLY A 139 -10.77 -2.11 10.52
N ARG A 140 -11.39 -1.47 9.53
CA ARG A 140 -12.28 -2.07 8.51
C ARG A 140 -11.63 -2.21 7.14
N SER A 141 -10.33 -2.04 7.01
CA SER A 141 -9.63 -2.19 5.74
C SER A 141 -8.41 -3.08 5.91
N ALA A 142 -8.03 -3.76 4.84
CA ALA A 142 -6.78 -4.50 4.75
C ALA A 142 -6.10 -4.22 3.41
N ALA A 143 -4.80 -3.98 3.41
CA ALA A 143 -4.00 -4.00 2.19
C ALA A 143 -3.31 -5.35 2.09
N VAL A 144 -3.50 -6.05 0.98
CA VAL A 144 -2.94 -7.36 0.72
C VAL A 144 -1.94 -7.24 -0.42
N THR A 145 -0.71 -7.65 -0.18
CA THR A 145 0.36 -7.70 -1.18
C THR A 145 0.72 -9.15 -1.43
N LEU A 146 0.49 -9.61 -2.66
CA LEU A 146 0.80 -10.96 -3.08
C LEU A 146 2.10 -10.97 -3.86
N ALA A 147 3.11 -11.65 -3.33
CA ALA A 147 4.43 -11.65 -3.95
C ALA A 147 4.52 -12.70 -5.06
N GLY A 148 5.04 -12.36 -6.23
CA GLY A 148 5.21 -13.34 -7.32
C GLY A 148 3.90 -14.02 -7.78
N CYS A 149 2.78 -13.30 -7.72
CA CYS A 149 1.45 -13.88 -7.89
C CYS A 149 0.95 -13.78 -9.34
N ARG A 150 0.81 -14.94 -9.99
CA ARG A 150 0.21 -15.05 -11.33
C ARG A 150 -1.32 -14.98 -11.31
N ASP A 151 -1.95 -15.25 -10.17
CA ASP A 151 -3.41 -15.30 -10.03
C ASP A 151 -3.90 -14.58 -8.77
N ALA A 152 -3.84 -13.24 -8.83
CA ALA A 152 -4.33 -12.38 -7.77
C ALA A 152 -5.85 -12.51 -7.55
N ALA A 153 -6.60 -12.89 -8.59
CA ALA A 153 -8.06 -13.04 -8.51
C ALA A 153 -8.44 -14.24 -7.64
N ALA A 154 -7.75 -15.37 -7.79
CA ALA A 154 -7.97 -16.54 -6.93
C ALA A 154 -7.64 -16.24 -5.46
N ALA A 155 -6.53 -15.54 -5.19
CA ALA A 155 -6.17 -15.14 -3.85
C ALA A 155 -7.19 -14.16 -3.24
N GLY A 156 -7.66 -13.18 -4.02
CA GLY A 156 -8.75 -12.29 -3.62
C GLY A 156 -10.03 -13.06 -3.26
N LYS A 157 -10.46 -14.01 -4.10
CA LYS A 157 -11.63 -14.85 -3.83
C LYS A 157 -11.50 -15.66 -2.54
N ARG A 158 -10.32 -16.22 -2.25
CA ARG A 158 -10.07 -16.93 -0.99
C ARG A 158 -10.26 -16.03 0.22
N LEU A 159 -9.73 -14.81 0.18
CA LEU A 159 -9.84 -13.86 1.28
C LEU A 159 -11.28 -13.37 1.46
N VAL A 160 -12.00 -13.14 0.37
CA VAL A 160 -13.45 -12.83 0.43
C VAL A 160 -14.22 -13.97 1.08
N ALA A 161 -13.96 -15.22 0.69
CA ALA A 161 -14.62 -16.39 1.27
C ALA A 161 -14.36 -16.54 2.78
N VAL A 162 -13.13 -16.24 3.24
CA VAL A 162 -12.83 -16.18 4.67
C VAL A 162 -13.65 -15.08 5.34
N ALA A 163 -13.74 -13.88 4.76
CA ALA A 163 -14.55 -12.80 5.33
C ALA A 163 -16.03 -13.19 5.46
N GLU A 164 -16.60 -13.78 4.41
CA GLU A 164 -18.00 -14.22 4.39
C GLU A 164 -18.30 -15.30 5.42
N LYS A 165 -17.36 -16.24 5.65
CA LYS A 165 -17.45 -17.25 6.71
C LYS A 165 -17.57 -16.61 8.10
N HIS A 166 -16.93 -15.45 8.31
CA HIS A 166 -17.00 -14.66 9.54
C HIS A 166 -18.12 -13.61 9.52
N GLY A 167 -19.04 -13.67 8.56
CA GLY A 167 -20.19 -12.77 8.47
C GLY A 167 -19.85 -11.35 8.00
N LEU A 168 -18.65 -11.11 7.46
CA LEU A 168 -18.24 -9.82 6.92
C LEU A 168 -18.53 -9.72 5.43
N LYS A 169 -18.92 -8.53 4.97
CA LYS A 169 -19.05 -8.23 3.55
C LYS A 169 -17.88 -7.37 3.09
N VAL A 170 -17.18 -7.83 2.06
CA VAL A 170 -16.18 -7.03 1.36
C VAL A 170 -16.89 -6.05 0.43
N ARG A 171 -16.81 -4.76 0.77
CA ARG A 171 -17.41 -3.64 0.01
C ARG A 171 -16.59 -3.24 -1.20
N PHE A 172 -15.28 -3.41 -1.12
CA PHE A 172 -14.35 -2.94 -2.14
C PHE A 172 -13.13 -3.87 -2.20
N ALA A 173 -12.77 -4.28 -3.41
CA ALA A 173 -11.56 -5.03 -3.71
C ALA A 173 -10.98 -4.47 -5.01
N VAL A 174 -10.00 -3.56 -4.93
CA VAL A 174 -9.31 -3.04 -6.12
C VAL A 174 -7.94 -3.64 -6.23
N ARG A 175 -7.68 -4.30 -7.37
CA ARG A 175 -6.33 -4.69 -7.79
C ARG A 175 -5.62 -3.46 -8.34
N ARG A 176 -4.46 -3.10 -7.78
CA ARG A 176 -3.71 -1.89 -8.17
C ARG A 176 -3.35 -1.83 -9.67
N ALA A 177 -3.20 -2.97 -10.34
CA ALA A 177 -2.98 -3.01 -11.79
C ALA A 177 -4.17 -2.50 -12.64
N GLU A 178 -5.39 -2.48 -12.09
CA GLU A 178 -6.63 -2.09 -12.80
C GLU A 178 -6.96 -0.59 -12.67
N LEU A 179 -6.12 0.22 -12.01
CA LEU A 179 -6.22 1.69 -12.08
C LEU A 179 -5.81 2.25 -13.47
N ARG A 180 -5.42 1.38 -14.40
CA ARG A 180 -5.36 1.66 -15.84
C ARG A 180 -6.70 1.29 -16.48
N ASP A 181 -7.70 2.14 -16.32
CA ASP A 181 -8.63 2.50 -17.40
C ASP A 181 -9.69 3.48 -16.90
N GLY A 182 -9.82 4.63 -17.60
CA GLY A 182 -11.08 5.35 -17.64
C GLY A 182 -11.18 6.77 -17.07
N SER A 183 -10.12 7.58 -17.11
CA SER A 183 -10.32 9.03 -17.34
C SER A 183 -10.17 9.30 -18.83
N ALA A 184 -11.23 9.02 -19.58
CA ALA A 184 -11.42 9.47 -20.95
C ALA A 184 -12.91 9.42 -21.30
N ALA A 185 -13.67 10.41 -20.81
CA ALA A 185 -14.90 10.90 -21.43
C ALA A 185 -15.31 12.23 -20.78
N ALA A 186 -14.44 13.24 -20.89
CA ALA A 186 -14.90 14.60 -21.09
C ALA A 186 -14.91 14.81 -22.61
N ASP A 187 -16.07 14.58 -23.23
CA ASP A 187 -16.54 15.25 -24.45
C ASP A 187 -17.84 14.60 -24.92
N ARG A 188 -18.97 15.15 -24.43
CA ARG A 188 -20.12 15.64 -25.21
C ARG A 188 -21.23 16.14 -24.29
#